data_AF-A0A254UCF1-F1
#
_entry.id   AF-A0A254UCF1-F1
#
_cell.length_a   1.000
_cell.length_b   1.000
_cell.length_c   1.000
_cell.angle_alpha   90.00
_cell.angle_beta   90.00
_cell.angle_gamma   90.00
#
_symmetry.space_group_name_H-M   'P 1'
#
loop_
_entity.id
_entity.type
_entity.pdbx_description
1 polymer ?
#
loop_
_entity_poly.entity_id
_entity_poly.type
_entity_poly.pdbx_seq_one_letter_code
_entity_poly.pdbx_strand_id
1 'polypeptide(L)'
;MRRGLLIFLIANLIIVTFLVRSVFTLLSLLVEDASADAIHRAELPSPNSSLIEQRPQIIPKIIHQTYKNETIPEVWREAQQSCIDLHPDYEYILWTNEKSREFIANEYPWFLETFDGYKYPIQRADSIRYFVLAHYGGTYIDLDDGCNRRLDPLLAYPAWVRRTVPTGISNDAMGSVPQHPFFLRTIELLQSYDRHWLLPYITVMYSTGPLFLSVIWKEYMQTNPSESGRVRILMRDEYNRYSWSFFTHHVGNSWHGKDARLIFWMGQHWVFLTVCGFFLAAVVGFALWWLYARIMLLGSKYRYRYSKIPSFVSASRLSSPTRMGRRMMPTLLRRVSFKEDEEAAGVTETSYELYSRRD
;
A
#
# COMPACT_ATOMS: atom_id res chain seq x y z
N MET A 1 13.29 36.96 -1.96
CA MET A 1 13.54 35.82 -1.04
C MET A 1 14.99 35.37 -1.18
N ARG A 2 15.69 35.05 -0.07
CA ARG A 2 17.08 34.56 -0.11
C ARG A 2 17.11 33.20 -0.82
N ARG A 3 17.99 32.97 -1.81
CA ARG A 3 18.08 31.71 -2.59
C ARG A 3 18.04 30.44 -1.74
N GLY A 4 18.64 30.46 -0.54
CA GLY A 4 18.59 29.33 0.40
C GLY A 4 17.19 28.99 0.93
N LEU A 5 16.31 29.97 1.14
CA LEU A 5 14.92 29.73 1.54
C LEU A 5 14.13 29.04 0.43
N LEU A 6 14.35 29.44 -0.83
CA LEU A 6 13.68 28.83 -1.98
C LEU A 6 14.10 27.35 -2.14
N ILE A 7 15.40 27.06 -2.04
CA ILE A 7 15.92 25.68 -2.12
C ILE A 7 15.34 24.82 -0.99
N PHE A 8 15.30 25.34 0.23
CA PHE A 8 14.71 24.64 1.38
C PHE A 8 13.22 24.31 1.14
N LEU A 9 12.43 25.26 0.65
CA LEU A 9 11.01 25.04 0.37
C LEU A 9 10.80 23.99 -0.74
N ILE A 10 11.58 24.06 -1.83
CA ILE A 10 11.49 23.09 -2.93
C ILE A 10 11.86 21.69 -2.45
N ALA A 11 12.95 21.54 -1.70
CA ALA A 11 13.38 20.24 -1.19
C ALA A 11 12.32 19.61 -0.28
N ASN A 12 11.72 20.39 0.64
CA ASN A 12 10.64 19.91 1.50
C ASN A 12 9.39 19.55 0.69
N LEU A 13 9.03 20.34 -0.31
CA LEU A 13 7.88 20.03 -1.17
C LEU A 13 8.07 18.69 -1.91
N ILE A 14 9.28 18.43 -2.43
CA ILE A 14 9.61 17.16 -3.08
C ILE A 14 9.48 15.99 -2.10
N ILE A 15 10.05 16.14 -0.89
CA ILE A 15 9.99 15.10 0.15
C ILE A 15 8.53 14.82 0.56
N VAL A 16 7.76 15.87 0.87
CA VAL A 16 6.35 15.72 1.27
C VAL A 16 5.53 15.07 0.16
N THR A 17 5.72 15.50 -1.09
CA THR A 17 5.03 14.91 -2.24
C THR A 17 5.38 13.44 -2.41
N PHE A 18 6.66 13.08 -2.28
CA PHE A 18 7.11 11.69 -2.34
C PHE A 18 6.48 10.84 -1.21
N LEU A 19 6.49 11.35 0.03
CA LEU A 19 5.90 10.66 1.18
C LEU A 19 4.39 10.46 1.00
N VAL A 20 3.64 11.51 0.63
CA VAL A 20 2.20 11.42 0.37
C VAL A 20 1.91 10.41 -0.74
N ARG A 21 2.68 10.45 -1.83
CA ARG A 21 2.56 9.48 -2.93
C ARG A 21 2.84 8.06 -2.47
N SER A 22 3.83 7.85 -1.60
CA SER A 22 4.22 6.51 -1.12
C SER A 22 3.15 5.84 -0.25
N VAL A 23 2.28 6.61 0.40
CA VAL A 23 1.19 6.10 1.25
C VAL A 23 -0.19 6.44 0.68
N PHE A 24 -0.28 6.89 -0.56
CA PHE A 24 -1.52 7.43 -1.12
C PHE A 24 -2.65 6.40 -1.12
N THR A 25 -2.37 5.13 -1.44
CA THR A 25 -3.37 4.06 -1.39
C THR A 25 -3.95 3.90 0.02
N LEU A 26 -3.11 3.88 1.05
CA LEU A 26 -3.53 3.80 2.45
C LEU A 26 -4.37 5.02 2.86
N LEU A 27 -3.98 6.22 2.43
CA LEU A 27 -4.77 7.44 2.68
C LEU A 27 -6.12 7.38 1.97
N SER A 28 -6.17 6.88 0.73
CA SER A 28 -7.41 6.74 -0.03
C SER A 28 -8.36 5.72 0.59
N LEU A 29 -7.83 4.66 1.21
CA LEU A 29 -8.64 3.71 1.97
C LEU A 29 -9.38 4.41 3.11
N LEU A 30 -8.81 5.41 3.79
CA LEU A 30 -9.49 6.09 4.92
C LEU A 30 -10.86 6.70 4.55
N VAL A 31 -11.08 7.01 3.28
CA VAL A 31 -12.32 7.62 2.77
C VAL A 31 -13.13 6.66 1.87
N GLU A 32 -12.68 5.42 1.72
CA GLU A 32 -13.33 4.41 0.88
C GLU A 32 -14.55 3.80 1.58
N ASP A 33 -15.72 3.92 0.95
CA ASP A 33 -16.98 3.35 1.46
C ASP A 33 -17.38 2.05 0.76
N ALA A 34 -16.74 1.71 -0.36
CA ALA A 34 -16.99 0.54 -1.20
C ALA A 34 -18.42 0.46 -1.78
N SER A 35 -19.15 1.57 -1.79
CA SER A 35 -20.53 1.64 -2.25
C SER A 35 -20.67 1.39 -3.77
N ALA A 36 -19.65 1.74 -4.54
CA ALA A 36 -19.64 1.60 -6.00
C ALA A 36 -19.74 0.13 -6.47
N ASP A 37 -19.31 -0.81 -5.63
CA ASP A 37 -19.27 -2.25 -5.94
C ASP A 37 -20.13 -3.08 -4.97
N ALA A 38 -20.94 -2.40 -4.16
CA ALA A 38 -21.79 -3.03 -3.16
C ALA A 38 -22.76 -4.03 -3.79
N ILE A 39 -22.94 -5.17 -3.13
CA ILE A 39 -24.05 -6.09 -3.38
C ILE A 39 -25.25 -5.53 -2.65
N HIS A 40 -26.21 -4.98 -3.39
CA HIS A 40 -27.40 -4.40 -2.78
C HIS A 40 -28.39 -5.48 -2.39
N ARG A 41 -29.13 -5.26 -1.29
CA ARG A 41 -30.20 -6.16 -0.84
C ARG A 41 -31.22 -6.48 -1.94
N ALA A 42 -31.53 -5.51 -2.79
CA ALA A 42 -32.45 -5.70 -3.91
C ALA A 42 -31.97 -6.71 -4.96
N GLU A 43 -30.65 -6.95 -5.04
CA GLU A 43 -30.06 -7.98 -5.93
C GLU A 43 -30.10 -9.38 -5.31
N LEU A 44 -30.23 -9.47 -3.99
CA LEU A 44 -30.24 -10.72 -3.25
C LEU A 44 -31.69 -11.24 -3.13
N PRO A 45 -31.99 -12.45 -3.63
CA PRO A 45 -33.29 -13.09 -3.38
C PRO A 45 -33.60 -13.17 -1.88
N SER A 46 -34.85 -13.32 -1.47
CA SER A 46 -35.13 -13.65 -0.06
C SER A 46 -34.68 -15.07 0.26
N PRO A 47 -34.44 -15.43 1.55
CA PRO A 47 -34.30 -16.82 1.93
C PRO A 47 -35.47 -17.66 1.40
N ASN A 48 -35.20 -18.87 0.92
CA ASN A 48 -36.18 -19.81 0.33
C ASN A 48 -36.93 -19.31 -0.93
N SER A 49 -36.41 -18.27 -1.61
CA SER A 49 -36.98 -17.83 -2.89
C SER A 49 -36.58 -18.77 -4.03
N SER A 50 -37.53 -19.10 -4.91
CA SER A 50 -37.26 -19.84 -6.16
C SER A 50 -36.39 -19.05 -7.16
N LEU A 51 -36.21 -17.74 -6.96
CA LEU A 51 -35.33 -16.91 -7.78
C LEU A 51 -33.85 -17.33 -7.65
N ILE A 52 -33.48 -18.05 -6.59
CA ILE A 52 -32.11 -18.55 -6.40
C ILE A 52 -31.72 -19.53 -7.52
N GLU A 53 -32.64 -20.39 -7.93
CA GLU A 53 -32.41 -21.41 -8.98
C GLU A 53 -32.34 -20.80 -10.39
N GLN A 54 -32.87 -19.59 -10.56
CA GLN A 54 -32.92 -18.90 -11.85
C GLN A 54 -31.67 -18.05 -12.12
N ARG A 55 -30.80 -17.86 -11.11
CA ARG A 55 -29.59 -17.07 -11.24
C ARG A 55 -28.40 -17.93 -11.66
N PRO A 56 -27.45 -17.37 -12.44
CA PRO A 56 -26.19 -18.06 -12.70
C PRO A 56 -25.49 -18.44 -11.39
N GLN A 57 -24.98 -19.66 -11.29
CA GLN A 57 -24.14 -20.12 -10.19
C GLN A 57 -22.75 -20.39 -10.76
N ILE A 58 -21.93 -19.33 -10.85
CA ILE A 58 -20.63 -19.38 -11.51
C ILE A 58 -19.49 -19.66 -10.54
N ILE A 59 -19.63 -19.28 -9.26
CA ILE A 59 -18.72 -19.72 -8.20
C ILE A 59 -19.01 -21.20 -7.90
N PRO A 60 -17.99 -22.07 -7.89
CA PRO A 60 -18.16 -23.48 -7.51
C PRO A 60 -18.76 -23.65 -6.11
N LYS A 61 -19.58 -24.70 -5.94
CA LYS A 61 -20.17 -25.07 -4.63
C LYS A 61 -19.15 -25.79 -3.75
N ILE A 62 -18.12 -25.06 -3.32
CA ILE A 62 -17.07 -25.55 -2.44
C ILE A 62 -16.94 -24.58 -1.28
N ILE A 63 -16.94 -25.11 -0.05
CA ILE A 63 -16.63 -24.36 1.16
C ILE A 63 -15.22 -24.74 1.62
N HIS A 64 -14.37 -23.74 1.75
CA HIS A 64 -13.01 -23.86 2.28
C HIS A 64 -12.95 -23.24 3.67
N GLN A 65 -12.41 -23.97 4.63
CA GLN A 65 -12.04 -23.43 5.94
C GLN A 65 -10.61 -23.88 6.26
N THR A 66 -9.90 -23.14 7.11
CA THR A 66 -8.54 -23.49 7.51
C THR A 66 -8.44 -23.71 9.01
N TYR A 67 -7.63 -24.69 9.40
CA TYR A 67 -7.20 -24.82 10.78
C TYR A 67 -5.83 -25.46 10.89
N LYS A 68 -5.24 -25.44 12.08
CA LYS A 68 -3.94 -26.09 12.29
C LYS A 68 -3.98 -27.60 11.99
N ASN A 69 -5.09 -28.26 12.31
CA ASN A 69 -5.32 -29.71 12.19
C ASN A 69 -6.83 -30.01 12.13
N GLU A 70 -7.23 -31.28 12.21
CA GLU A 70 -8.63 -31.68 12.11
C GLU A 70 -9.41 -31.55 13.44
N THR A 71 -8.75 -31.23 14.54
CA THR A 71 -9.39 -31.12 15.87
C THR A 71 -9.88 -29.69 16.13
N ILE A 72 -11.06 -29.36 15.61
CA ILE A 72 -11.66 -28.02 15.78
C ILE A 72 -12.05 -27.77 17.25
N PRO A 73 -11.71 -26.59 17.83
CA PRO A 73 -12.13 -26.19 19.17
C PRO A 73 -13.66 -26.10 19.31
N GLU A 74 -14.19 -26.44 20.49
CA GLU A 74 -15.63 -26.41 20.78
C GLU A 74 -16.29 -25.07 20.42
N VAL A 75 -15.62 -23.95 20.70
CA VAL A 75 -16.13 -22.59 20.43
C VAL A 75 -16.44 -22.32 18.95
N TRP A 76 -15.85 -23.09 18.03
CA TRP A 76 -16.03 -22.95 16.58
C TRP A 76 -16.74 -24.14 15.93
N ARG A 77 -17.07 -25.20 16.69
CA ARG A 77 -17.76 -26.37 16.16
C ARG A 77 -19.16 -26.03 15.64
N GLU A 78 -19.92 -25.23 16.40
CA GLU A 78 -21.25 -24.77 15.99
C GLU A 78 -21.19 -23.96 14.68
N ALA A 79 -20.23 -23.04 14.58
CA ALA A 79 -20.02 -22.21 13.40
C ALA A 79 -19.71 -23.08 12.17
N GLN A 80 -18.72 -23.96 12.26
CA GLN A 80 -18.38 -24.92 11.21
C GLN A 80 -19.59 -25.76 10.79
N GLN A 81 -20.27 -26.38 11.77
CA GLN A 81 -21.36 -27.30 11.49
C GLN A 81 -22.55 -26.60 10.82
N SER A 82 -22.85 -25.36 11.21
CA SER A 82 -23.90 -24.57 10.56
C SER A 82 -23.65 -24.37 9.05
N CYS A 83 -22.39 -24.22 8.64
CA CYS A 83 -22.04 -24.14 7.22
C CYS A 83 -22.18 -25.48 6.50
N ILE A 84 -21.77 -26.59 7.13
CA ILE A 84 -21.89 -27.93 6.55
C ILE A 84 -23.36 -28.33 6.41
N ASP A 85 -24.14 -28.19 7.48
CA ASP A 85 -25.55 -28.62 7.53
C ASP A 85 -26.43 -27.84 6.56
N LEU A 86 -26.16 -26.55 6.40
CA LEU A 86 -26.91 -25.69 5.49
C LEU A 86 -26.52 -25.92 4.01
N HIS A 87 -25.39 -26.59 3.76
CA HIS A 87 -24.82 -26.81 2.43
C HIS A 87 -24.52 -28.28 2.12
N PRO A 88 -25.52 -29.18 2.19
CA PRO A 88 -25.31 -30.62 1.95
C PRO A 88 -24.92 -30.94 0.49
N ASP A 89 -25.17 -30.02 -0.44
CA ASP A 89 -24.79 -30.10 -1.85
C ASP A 89 -23.44 -29.42 -2.16
N TYR A 90 -22.75 -28.86 -1.17
CA TYR A 90 -21.43 -28.27 -1.35
C TYR A 90 -20.36 -29.27 -0.94
N GLU A 91 -19.24 -29.25 -1.65
CA GLU A 91 -18.02 -29.89 -1.16
C GLU A 91 -17.46 -29.09 0.02
N TYR A 92 -17.08 -29.78 1.09
CA TYR A 92 -16.45 -29.16 2.26
C TYR A 92 -14.99 -29.59 2.36
N ILE A 93 -14.07 -28.62 2.37
CA ILE A 93 -12.62 -28.86 2.49
C ILE A 93 -12.07 -28.10 3.70
N LEU A 94 -11.60 -28.87 4.69
CA LEU A 94 -10.79 -28.34 5.78
C LEU A 94 -9.30 -28.43 5.44
N TRP A 95 -8.69 -27.26 5.25
CA TRP A 95 -7.27 -27.09 4.99
C TRP A 95 -6.49 -27.09 6.30
N THR A 96 -5.84 -28.22 6.60
CA THR A 96 -4.90 -28.32 7.72
C THR A 96 -3.56 -27.67 7.36
N ASN A 97 -2.68 -27.42 8.34
CA ASN A 97 -1.32 -26.95 8.04
C ASN A 97 -0.58 -27.87 7.05
N GLU A 98 -0.74 -29.18 7.21
CA GLU A 98 -0.12 -30.19 6.35
C GLU A 98 -0.70 -30.17 4.93
N LYS A 99 -2.02 -30.24 4.80
CA LYS A 99 -2.72 -30.17 3.50
C LYS A 99 -2.41 -28.86 2.77
N SER A 100 -2.36 -27.74 3.50
CA SER A 100 -2.04 -26.43 2.94
C SER A 100 -0.62 -26.39 2.39
N ARG A 101 0.35 -26.89 3.18
CA ARG A 101 1.76 -26.90 2.75
C ARG A 101 1.97 -27.84 1.55
N GLU A 102 1.36 -29.02 1.56
CA GLU A 102 1.43 -29.98 0.46
C GLU A 102 0.85 -29.39 -0.83
N PHE A 103 -0.32 -28.75 -0.74
CA PHE A 103 -0.93 -28.06 -1.87
C PHE A 103 -0.03 -26.96 -2.43
N ILE A 104 0.57 -26.11 -1.59
CA ILE A 104 1.54 -25.12 -2.05
C ILE A 104 2.76 -25.78 -2.69
N ALA A 105 3.29 -26.85 -2.11
CA ALA A 105 4.45 -27.54 -2.66
C ALA A 105 4.18 -28.15 -4.04
N ASN A 106 2.98 -28.67 -4.28
CA ASN A 106 2.60 -29.33 -5.52
C ASN A 106 2.16 -28.33 -6.61
N GLU A 107 1.30 -27.38 -6.27
CA GLU A 107 0.64 -26.49 -7.24
C GLU A 107 1.35 -25.14 -7.40
N TYR A 108 2.05 -24.67 -6.35
CA TYR A 108 2.72 -23.36 -6.31
C TYR A 108 4.13 -23.44 -5.70
N PRO A 109 5.02 -24.32 -6.22
CA PRO A 109 6.33 -24.58 -5.60
C PRO A 109 7.21 -23.33 -5.46
N TRP A 110 7.01 -22.32 -6.32
CA TRP A 110 7.69 -21.02 -6.26
C TRP A 110 7.37 -20.22 -4.98
N PHE A 111 6.26 -20.52 -4.30
CA PHE A 111 5.83 -19.85 -3.08
C PHE A 111 6.19 -20.63 -1.80
N LEU A 112 6.62 -21.89 -1.91
CA LEU A 112 6.82 -22.78 -0.77
C LEU A 112 7.81 -22.22 0.27
N GLU A 113 8.92 -21.64 -0.17
CA GLU A 113 9.91 -21.03 0.73
C GLU A 113 9.31 -19.87 1.53
N THR A 114 8.50 -19.01 0.89
CA THR A 114 7.81 -17.92 1.58
C THR A 114 6.76 -18.45 2.55
N PHE A 115 5.98 -19.46 2.13
CA PHE A 115 4.94 -20.07 2.97
C PHE A 115 5.54 -20.67 4.25
N ASP A 116 6.63 -21.43 4.11
CA ASP A 116 7.37 -22.01 5.24
C ASP A 116 8.07 -20.92 6.07
N GLY A 117 8.57 -19.86 5.43
CA GLY A 117 9.29 -18.75 6.03
C GLY A 117 8.45 -17.77 6.85
N TYR A 118 7.12 -17.76 6.69
CA TYR A 118 6.26 -16.85 7.43
C TYR A 118 6.44 -16.96 8.95
N LYS A 119 6.66 -15.82 9.60
CA LYS A 119 6.94 -15.75 11.04
C LYS A 119 5.76 -16.20 11.90
N TYR A 120 4.54 -15.80 11.54
CA TYR A 120 3.33 -16.08 12.32
C TYR A 120 2.45 -17.13 11.61
N PRO A 121 1.92 -18.14 12.32
CA PRO A 121 1.04 -19.15 11.72
C PRO A 121 -0.18 -18.58 10.99
N ILE A 122 -0.74 -17.48 11.50
CA ILE A 122 -1.88 -16.79 10.85
C ILE A 122 -1.53 -16.28 9.44
N GLN A 123 -0.27 -15.93 9.15
CA GLN A 123 0.13 -15.52 7.80
C GLN A 123 0.00 -16.67 6.79
N ARG A 124 0.29 -17.91 7.21
CA ARG A 124 0.05 -19.10 6.38
C ARG A 124 -1.44 -19.30 6.13
N ALA A 125 -2.27 -19.23 7.17
CA ALA A 125 -3.73 -19.35 7.06
C ALA A 125 -4.35 -18.23 6.18
N ASP A 126 -3.81 -17.01 6.27
CA ASP A 126 -4.17 -15.88 5.41
C ASP A 126 -3.71 -16.06 3.96
N SER A 127 -2.54 -16.64 3.73
CA SER A 127 -2.06 -16.87 2.36
C SER A 127 -2.84 -17.99 1.67
N ILE A 128 -3.06 -19.13 2.33
CA ILE A 128 -3.67 -20.31 1.72
C ILE A 128 -5.10 -20.03 1.24
N ARG A 129 -5.88 -19.21 1.97
CA ARG A 129 -7.25 -18.83 1.56
C ARG A 129 -7.28 -18.13 0.20
N TYR A 130 -6.22 -17.41 -0.19
CA TYR A 130 -6.13 -16.79 -1.51
C TYR A 130 -5.77 -17.80 -2.59
N PHE A 131 -4.84 -18.71 -2.31
CA PHE A 131 -4.44 -19.74 -3.27
C PHE A 131 -5.58 -20.71 -3.57
N VAL A 132 -6.34 -21.16 -2.57
CA VAL A 132 -7.44 -22.11 -2.79
C VAL A 132 -8.57 -21.46 -3.59
N LEU A 133 -8.88 -20.18 -3.35
CA LEU A 133 -9.85 -19.42 -4.16
C LEU A 133 -9.34 -19.18 -5.58
N ALA A 134 -8.05 -18.91 -5.76
CA ALA A 134 -7.46 -18.75 -7.10
C ALA A 134 -7.45 -20.08 -7.88
N HIS A 135 -7.23 -21.20 -7.21
CA HIS A 135 -7.11 -22.52 -7.85
C HIS A 135 -8.48 -23.18 -8.09
N TYR A 136 -9.25 -23.39 -7.03
CA TYR A 136 -10.53 -24.11 -7.07
C TYR A 136 -11.72 -23.19 -7.27
N GLY A 137 -11.59 -21.90 -6.97
CA GLY A 137 -12.75 -21.03 -6.75
C GLY A 137 -13.41 -21.35 -5.41
N GLY A 138 -14.74 -21.24 -5.34
CA GLY A 138 -15.51 -21.59 -4.15
C GLY A 138 -15.68 -20.42 -3.19
N THR A 139 -16.00 -20.75 -1.94
CA THR A 139 -16.18 -19.80 -0.84
C THR A 139 -15.27 -20.16 0.31
N TYR A 140 -14.40 -19.24 0.71
CA TYR A 140 -13.62 -19.34 1.93
C TYR A 140 -14.37 -18.69 3.09
N ILE A 141 -14.35 -19.32 4.27
CA ILE A 141 -14.98 -18.85 5.51
C ILE A 141 -14.05 -19.18 6.69
N ASP A 142 -13.71 -18.19 7.52
CA ASP A 142 -12.99 -18.44 8.78
C ASP A 142 -13.85 -19.30 9.73
N LEU A 143 -13.20 -20.07 10.62
CA LEU A 143 -13.90 -20.99 11.52
C LEU A 143 -14.74 -20.28 12.61
N ASP A 144 -14.47 -19.01 12.86
CA ASP A 144 -15.23 -18.15 13.75
C ASP A 144 -16.40 -17.45 13.05
N ASP A 145 -16.69 -17.77 11.78
CA ASP A 145 -17.91 -17.40 11.08
C ASP A 145 -18.78 -18.63 10.80
N GLY A 146 -20.02 -18.61 11.28
CA GLY A 146 -21.03 -19.61 10.94
C GLY A 146 -21.90 -19.16 9.76
N CYS A 147 -22.66 -20.08 9.19
CA CYS A 147 -23.59 -19.81 8.09
C CYS A 147 -25.02 -19.74 8.63
N ASN A 148 -25.66 -18.60 8.44
CA ASN A 148 -27.07 -18.37 8.80
C ASN A 148 -28.00 -18.47 7.58
N ARG A 149 -27.44 -18.44 6.37
CA ARG A 149 -28.19 -18.47 5.12
C ARG A 149 -27.39 -19.16 4.01
N ARG A 150 -28.11 -19.83 3.10
CA ARG A 150 -27.58 -20.40 1.86
C ARG A 150 -26.72 -19.40 1.09
N LEU A 151 -25.53 -19.81 0.66
CA LEU A 151 -24.56 -18.99 -0.08
C LEU A 151 -24.90 -18.85 -1.58
N ASP A 152 -25.84 -19.63 -2.11
CA ASP A 152 -26.25 -19.65 -3.52
C ASP A 152 -26.51 -18.26 -4.13
N PRO A 153 -27.15 -17.30 -3.44
CA PRO A 153 -27.31 -15.93 -3.94
C PRO A 153 -25.99 -15.24 -4.30
N LEU A 154 -24.90 -15.58 -3.61
CA LEU A 154 -23.58 -14.99 -3.80
C LEU A 154 -22.80 -15.66 -4.94
N LEU A 155 -23.22 -16.85 -5.39
CA LEU A 155 -22.54 -17.58 -6.47
C LEU A 155 -22.71 -16.95 -7.85
N ALA A 156 -23.59 -15.96 -7.98
CA ALA A 156 -23.85 -15.23 -9.22
C ALA A 156 -22.79 -14.16 -9.53
N TYR A 157 -21.91 -13.85 -8.57
CA TYR A 157 -20.86 -12.85 -8.72
C TYR A 157 -19.52 -13.50 -9.08
N PRO A 158 -18.67 -12.90 -9.93
CA PRO A 158 -17.38 -13.49 -10.28
C PRO A 158 -16.43 -13.59 -9.08
N ALA A 159 -16.44 -12.57 -8.22
CA ALA A 159 -15.84 -12.60 -6.91
C ALA A 159 -16.61 -11.69 -5.95
N TRP A 160 -16.58 -12.03 -4.67
CA TRP A 160 -17.09 -11.18 -3.61
C TRP A 160 -16.25 -11.27 -2.34
N VAL A 161 -16.24 -10.18 -1.58
CA VAL A 161 -15.53 -10.05 -0.28
C VAL A 161 -16.37 -9.24 0.70
N ARG A 162 -16.16 -9.40 2.01
CA ARG A 162 -16.85 -8.60 3.03
C ARG A 162 -16.22 -7.22 3.19
N ARG A 163 -17.05 -6.19 3.40
CA ARG A 163 -16.59 -4.88 3.90
C ARG A 163 -16.13 -5.00 5.35
N THR A 164 -14.94 -4.52 5.71
CA THR A 164 -14.47 -4.49 7.11
C THR A 164 -14.68 -3.11 7.77
N VAL A 165 -14.40 -2.93 9.06
CA VAL A 165 -14.50 -1.64 9.75
C VAL A 165 -13.14 -1.35 10.41
N PRO A 166 -12.61 -0.11 10.34
CA PRO A 166 -13.23 1.12 9.81
C PRO A 166 -13.18 1.25 8.28
N THR A 167 -12.20 0.65 7.61
CA THR A 167 -12.05 0.77 6.16
C THR A 167 -11.49 -0.49 5.49
N GLY A 168 -11.75 -0.64 4.19
CA GLY A 168 -11.29 -1.73 3.34
C GLY A 168 -12.21 -2.94 3.32
N ILE A 169 -11.63 -4.06 2.91
CA ILE A 169 -12.28 -5.36 2.82
C ILE A 169 -11.64 -6.34 3.81
N SER A 170 -12.41 -7.35 4.21
CA SER A 170 -11.92 -8.41 5.07
C SER A 170 -11.51 -9.63 4.25
N ASN A 171 -10.67 -10.47 4.82
CA ASN A 171 -10.24 -11.74 4.22
C ASN A 171 -10.88 -12.97 4.90
N ASP A 172 -11.85 -12.75 5.79
CA ASP A 172 -12.48 -13.75 6.66
C ASP A 172 -13.63 -14.53 5.99
N ALA A 173 -14.38 -13.91 5.06
CA ALA A 173 -15.30 -14.60 4.17
C ALA A 173 -15.25 -13.99 2.77
N MET A 174 -14.99 -14.84 1.77
CA MET A 174 -14.75 -14.43 0.38
C MET A 174 -15.22 -15.53 -0.56
N GLY A 175 -15.68 -15.18 -1.75
CA GLY A 175 -15.97 -16.15 -2.80
C GLY A 175 -15.42 -15.73 -4.15
N SER A 176 -15.11 -16.70 -4.99
CA SER A 176 -14.48 -16.46 -6.29
C SER A 176 -14.73 -17.60 -7.28
N VAL A 177 -14.83 -17.26 -8.55
CA VAL A 177 -14.56 -18.21 -9.64
C VAL A 177 -13.08 -18.60 -9.62
N PRO A 178 -12.71 -19.81 -10.08
CA PRO A 178 -11.30 -20.15 -10.25
C PRO A 178 -10.62 -19.18 -11.22
N GLN A 179 -9.33 -18.91 -10.98
CA GLN A 179 -8.49 -18.02 -11.78
C GLN A 179 -8.99 -16.57 -11.89
N HIS A 180 -9.78 -16.10 -10.92
CA HIS A 180 -10.22 -14.71 -10.92
C HIS A 180 -9.02 -13.74 -10.83
N PRO A 181 -8.89 -12.72 -11.71
CA PRO A 181 -7.67 -11.92 -11.82
C PRO A 181 -7.26 -11.20 -10.52
N PHE A 182 -8.22 -10.81 -9.69
CA PHE A 182 -7.94 -10.21 -8.39
C PHE A 182 -7.18 -11.17 -7.45
N PHE A 183 -7.59 -12.45 -7.37
CA PHE A 183 -6.94 -13.41 -6.48
C PHE A 183 -5.60 -13.88 -7.05
N LEU A 184 -5.47 -13.98 -8.38
CA LEU A 184 -4.17 -14.21 -9.04
C LEU A 184 -3.18 -13.09 -8.70
N ARG A 185 -3.58 -11.83 -8.86
CA ARG A 185 -2.75 -10.68 -8.45
C ARG A 185 -2.44 -10.70 -6.95
N THR A 186 -3.40 -11.11 -6.13
CA THR A 186 -3.20 -11.21 -4.68
C THR A 186 -2.10 -12.20 -4.33
N ILE A 187 -2.13 -13.41 -4.89
CA ILE A 187 -1.10 -14.43 -4.60
C ILE A 187 0.28 -14.05 -5.14
N GLU A 188 0.35 -13.40 -6.31
CA GLU A 188 1.61 -12.92 -6.90
C GLU A 188 2.31 -11.87 -6.02
N LEU A 189 1.53 -11.04 -5.32
CA LEU A 189 2.07 -9.95 -4.51
C LEU A 189 2.50 -10.37 -3.09
N LEU A 190 2.02 -11.50 -2.57
CA LEU A 190 2.27 -11.95 -1.19
C LEU A 190 3.76 -11.92 -0.81
N GLN A 191 4.66 -12.41 -1.67
CA GLN A 191 6.10 -12.44 -1.37
C GLN A 191 6.69 -11.04 -1.18
N SER A 192 6.24 -10.05 -1.96
CA SER A 192 6.73 -8.66 -1.88
C SER A 192 6.27 -7.93 -0.61
N TYR A 193 5.20 -8.44 0.01
CA TYR A 193 4.59 -7.92 1.23
C TYR A 193 5.00 -8.67 2.50
N ASP A 194 5.81 -9.73 2.42
CA ASP A 194 6.38 -10.39 3.61
C ASP A 194 7.40 -9.48 4.31
N ARG A 195 6.88 -8.56 5.13
CA ARG A 195 7.62 -7.48 5.77
C ARG A 195 7.52 -7.58 7.28
N HIS A 196 8.66 -7.48 7.94
CA HIS A 196 8.75 -7.56 9.39
C HIS A 196 8.69 -6.17 10.02
N TRP A 197 7.53 -5.81 10.54
CA TRP A 197 7.32 -4.55 11.27
C TRP A 197 7.54 -4.74 12.77
N LEU A 198 7.74 -3.63 13.49
CA LEU A 198 7.97 -3.66 14.93
C LEU A 198 6.81 -4.28 15.71
N LEU A 199 5.57 -4.05 15.25
CA LEU A 199 4.36 -4.57 15.88
C LEU A 199 3.86 -5.82 15.11
N PRO A 200 3.74 -6.99 15.76
CA PRO A 200 3.18 -8.20 15.17
C PRO A 200 1.84 -7.99 14.45
N TYR A 201 0.93 -7.20 15.02
CA TYR A 201 -0.38 -6.90 14.48
C TYR A 201 -0.28 -6.23 13.12
N ILE A 202 0.58 -5.22 12.99
CA ILE A 202 0.83 -4.54 11.71
C ILE A 202 1.46 -5.52 10.71
N THR A 203 2.40 -6.35 11.18
CA THR A 203 3.05 -7.38 10.35
C THR A 203 2.03 -8.33 9.76
N VAL A 204 1.15 -8.91 10.58
CA VAL A 204 0.11 -9.84 10.12
C VAL A 204 -0.87 -9.14 9.17
N MET A 205 -1.46 -8.01 9.61
CA MET A 205 -2.46 -7.29 8.84
C MET A 205 -1.96 -6.86 7.45
N TYR A 206 -0.71 -6.41 7.36
CA TYR A 206 -0.16 -5.82 6.14
C TYR A 206 0.68 -6.76 5.28
N SER A 207 1.05 -7.96 5.78
CA SER A 207 1.74 -8.95 4.95
C SER A 207 0.76 -9.85 4.20
N THR A 208 -0.27 -10.33 4.90
CA THR A 208 -1.21 -11.33 4.37
C THR A 208 -2.66 -11.07 4.76
N GLY A 209 -2.90 -10.27 5.80
CA GLY A 209 -4.23 -10.06 6.37
C GLY A 209 -5.13 -9.06 5.61
N PRO A 210 -6.22 -8.59 6.25
CA PRO A 210 -7.18 -7.67 5.64
C PRO A 210 -6.60 -6.37 5.08
N LEU A 211 -5.55 -5.80 5.70
CA LEU A 211 -4.97 -4.53 5.23
C LEU A 211 -4.17 -4.74 3.93
N PHE A 212 -3.44 -5.85 3.83
CA PHE A 212 -2.80 -6.29 2.58
C PHE A 212 -3.84 -6.44 1.46
N LEU A 213 -4.89 -7.22 1.71
CA LEU A 213 -5.93 -7.47 0.73
C LEU A 213 -6.65 -6.17 0.31
N SER A 214 -6.91 -5.27 1.25
CA SER A 214 -7.53 -3.97 0.99
C SER A 214 -6.70 -3.06 0.09
N VAL A 215 -5.37 -3.05 0.27
CA VAL A 215 -4.47 -2.26 -0.60
C VAL A 215 -4.49 -2.82 -2.02
N ILE A 216 -4.38 -4.13 -2.18
CA ILE A 216 -4.43 -4.77 -3.51
C ILE A 216 -5.78 -4.54 -4.18
N TRP A 217 -6.87 -4.67 -3.44
CA TRP A 217 -8.22 -4.41 -3.96
C TRP A 217 -8.36 -2.98 -4.45
N LYS A 218 -7.89 -2.01 -3.67
CA LYS A 218 -7.96 -0.60 -4.06
C LYS A 218 -7.19 -0.33 -5.35
N GLU A 219 -5.97 -0.86 -5.47
CA GLU A 219 -5.16 -0.72 -6.68
C GLU A 219 -5.74 -1.48 -7.87
N TYR A 220 -6.32 -2.66 -7.63
CA TYR A 220 -6.95 -3.47 -8.65
C TYR A 220 -8.19 -2.79 -9.23
N MET A 221 -9.08 -2.28 -8.38
CA MET A 221 -10.31 -1.62 -8.83
C MET A 221 -10.04 -0.31 -9.56
N GLN A 222 -8.92 0.38 -9.28
CA GLN A 222 -8.48 1.54 -10.05
C GLN A 222 -8.14 1.22 -11.52
N THR A 223 -7.90 -0.05 -11.86
CA THR A 223 -7.70 -0.48 -13.26
C THR A 223 -9.00 -0.60 -14.06
N ASN A 224 -10.16 -0.38 -13.42
CA ASN A 224 -11.50 -0.57 -14.00
C ASN A 224 -11.65 -1.96 -14.64
N PRO A 225 -11.58 -3.04 -13.84
CA PRO A 225 -11.72 -4.39 -14.37
C PRO A 225 -13.08 -4.57 -15.05
N SER A 226 -13.13 -5.39 -16.09
CA SER A 226 -14.38 -5.82 -16.73
C SER A 226 -15.29 -6.52 -15.74
N GLU A 227 -16.60 -6.64 -16.05
CA GLU A 227 -17.59 -7.26 -15.16
C GLU A 227 -17.19 -8.67 -14.67
N SER A 228 -16.60 -9.52 -15.52
CA SER A 228 -16.14 -10.86 -15.14
C SER A 228 -14.93 -10.89 -14.20
N GLY A 229 -14.20 -9.78 -14.08
CA GLY A 229 -13.07 -9.60 -13.16
C GLY A 229 -13.43 -8.69 -11.98
N ARG A 230 -14.70 -8.31 -11.84
CA ARG A 230 -15.12 -7.32 -10.85
C ARG A 230 -15.32 -7.98 -9.48
N VAL A 231 -14.73 -7.38 -8.45
CA VAL A 231 -14.91 -7.83 -7.06
C VAL A 231 -16.08 -7.08 -6.44
N ARG A 232 -17.12 -7.81 -6.07
CA ARG A 232 -18.33 -7.25 -5.44
C ARG A 232 -18.22 -7.25 -3.92
N ILE A 233 -18.88 -6.29 -3.28
CA ILE A 233 -18.68 -6.03 -1.84
C ILE A 233 -19.93 -6.37 -1.06
N LEU A 234 -19.83 -7.37 -0.19
CA LEU A 234 -20.90 -7.71 0.74
C LEU A 234 -20.86 -6.74 1.92
N MET A 235 -21.92 -5.94 2.06
CA MET A 235 -22.04 -4.93 3.10
C MET A 235 -22.47 -5.52 4.44
N ARG A 236 -22.16 -4.83 5.53
CA ARG A 236 -22.29 -5.32 6.92
C ARG A 236 -23.66 -5.90 7.25
N ASP A 237 -24.72 -5.21 6.87
CA ASP A 237 -26.09 -5.62 7.20
C ASP A 237 -26.50 -6.92 6.48
N GLU A 238 -25.86 -7.21 5.35
CA GLU A 238 -26.11 -8.44 4.59
C GLU A 238 -25.26 -9.62 5.08
N TYR A 239 -24.15 -9.37 5.78
CA TYR A 239 -23.28 -10.46 6.25
C TYR A 239 -23.34 -10.72 7.77
N ASN A 240 -23.84 -9.81 8.61
CA ASN A 240 -23.92 -10.03 10.06
C ASN A 240 -25.05 -9.19 10.72
N ARG A 241 -25.45 -9.57 11.94
CA ARG A 241 -26.38 -8.89 12.88
C ARG A 241 -27.88 -9.04 12.63
N TYR A 242 -28.30 -9.55 11.48
CA TYR A 242 -29.70 -9.69 11.16
C TYR A 242 -30.07 -11.13 10.80
N SER A 243 -31.36 -11.47 10.92
CA SER A 243 -31.85 -12.82 10.62
C SER A 243 -31.72 -13.19 9.13
N TRP A 244 -31.61 -12.21 8.24
CA TRP A 244 -31.40 -12.41 6.80
C TRP A 244 -29.91 -12.43 6.40
N SER A 245 -29.01 -12.14 7.33
CA SER A 245 -27.58 -12.06 7.06
C SER A 245 -27.00 -13.43 6.70
N PHE A 246 -25.95 -13.45 5.89
CA PHE A 246 -25.32 -14.71 5.47
C PHE A 246 -24.57 -15.42 6.60
N PHE A 247 -23.96 -14.68 7.51
CA PHE A 247 -23.06 -15.23 8.51
C PHE A 247 -23.45 -14.87 9.94
N THR A 248 -23.07 -15.74 10.87
CA THR A 248 -23.03 -15.49 12.31
C THR A 248 -21.60 -15.28 12.74
N HIS A 249 -21.38 -14.44 13.75
CA HIS A 249 -20.04 -14.12 14.23
C HIS A 249 -19.78 -14.77 15.59
N HIS A 250 -18.72 -15.57 15.68
CA HIS A 250 -18.18 -16.17 16.88
C HIS A 250 -16.87 -15.48 17.27
N VAL A 251 -16.32 -15.77 18.45
CA VAL A 251 -15.14 -15.04 18.94
C VAL A 251 -13.89 -15.45 18.14
N GLY A 252 -13.39 -14.49 17.35
CA GLY A 252 -12.28 -14.66 16.43
C GLY A 252 -11.07 -13.75 16.68
N ASN A 253 -10.26 -14.09 17.69
CA ASN A 253 -9.12 -13.25 18.09
C ASN A 253 -7.91 -14.05 18.58
N SER A 254 -7.82 -15.32 18.18
CA SER A 254 -6.83 -16.27 18.70
C SER A 254 -5.37 -15.89 18.40
N TRP A 255 -5.13 -15.07 17.38
CA TRP A 255 -3.80 -14.58 16.98
C TRP A 255 -3.42 -13.24 17.61
N HIS A 256 -4.36 -12.54 18.27
CA HIS A 256 -4.10 -11.22 18.85
C HIS A 256 -3.10 -11.28 20.02
N GLY A 257 -2.00 -10.55 19.88
CA GLY A 257 -1.02 -10.36 20.94
C GLY A 257 -1.30 -9.16 21.85
N LYS A 258 -0.36 -8.84 22.74
CA LYS A 258 -0.44 -7.65 23.63
C LYS A 258 -0.47 -6.34 22.83
N ASP A 259 0.18 -6.34 21.67
CA ASP A 259 0.27 -5.24 20.72
C ASP A 259 -1.07 -4.96 20.03
N ALA A 260 -1.92 -5.96 19.79
CA ALA A 260 -3.27 -5.75 19.27
C ALA A 260 -4.08 -4.83 20.20
N ARG A 261 -3.96 -5.01 21.53
CA ARG A 261 -4.60 -4.12 22.52
C ARG A 261 -4.06 -2.70 22.45
N LEU A 262 -2.75 -2.53 22.22
CA LEU A 262 -2.15 -1.21 22.01
C LEU A 262 -2.72 -0.55 20.75
N ILE A 263 -2.81 -1.28 19.63
CA ILE A 263 -3.38 -0.77 18.38
C ILE A 263 -4.84 -0.36 18.56
N PHE A 264 -5.67 -1.18 19.21
CA PHE A 264 -7.06 -0.82 19.47
C PHE A 264 -7.20 0.38 20.40
N TRP A 265 -6.36 0.48 21.43
CA TRP A 265 -6.28 1.67 22.28
C TRP A 265 -5.87 2.91 21.47
N MET A 266 -4.86 2.81 20.62
CA MET A 266 -4.44 3.91 19.74
C MET A 266 -5.58 4.36 18.81
N GLY A 267 -6.35 3.42 18.27
CA GLY A 267 -7.53 3.69 17.46
C GLY A 267 -8.62 4.45 18.22
N GLN A 268 -8.90 4.07 19.46
CA GLN A 268 -9.88 4.76 20.32
C GLN A 268 -9.41 6.18 20.73
N HIS A 269 -8.10 6.40 20.79
CA HIS A 269 -7.48 7.65 21.20
C HIS A 269 -6.77 8.41 20.06
N TRP A 270 -7.18 8.19 18.80
CA TRP A 270 -6.49 8.74 17.64
C TRP A 270 -6.39 10.27 17.63
N VAL A 271 -7.43 10.97 18.13
CA VAL A 271 -7.43 12.44 18.26
C VAL A 271 -6.33 12.89 19.21
N PHE A 272 -6.22 12.26 20.38
CA PHE A 272 -5.18 12.54 21.36
C PHE A 272 -3.78 12.33 20.77
N LEU A 273 -3.56 11.19 20.09
CA LEU A 273 -2.29 10.90 19.44
C LEU A 273 -1.96 11.90 18.34
N THR A 274 -2.96 12.36 17.59
CA THR A 274 -2.79 13.38 16.54
C THR A 274 -2.34 14.71 17.15
N VAL A 275 -2.98 15.16 18.24
CA VAL A 275 -2.58 16.38 18.95
C VAL A 275 -1.16 16.26 19.50
N CYS A 276 -0.82 15.14 20.14
CA CYS A 276 0.55 14.87 20.60
C CYS A 276 1.57 14.89 19.45
N GLY A 277 1.22 14.32 18.30
CA GLY A 277 2.05 14.31 17.10
C GLY A 277 2.33 15.71 16.57
N PHE A 278 1.30 16.56 16.45
CA PHE A 278 1.48 17.97 16.04
C PHE A 278 2.33 18.76 17.03
N PHE A 279 2.14 18.54 18.34
CA PHE A 279 2.97 19.16 19.36
C PHE A 279 4.44 18.76 19.22
N LEU A 280 4.71 17.46 19.06
CA LEU A 280 6.07 16.95 18.84
C LEU A 280 6.70 17.53 17.56
N ALA A 281 5.95 17.57 16.45
CA ALA A 281 6.41 18.14 15.20
C ALA A 281 6.73 19.63 15.33
N ALA A 282 5.94 20.40 16.08
CA ALA A 282 6.21 21.81 16.37
C ALA A 282 7.50 21.98 17.18
N VAL A 283 7.72 21.14 18.20
CA VAL A 283 8.96 21.15 19.01
C VAL A 283 10.19 20.84 18.15
N VAL A 284 10.13 19.80 17.32
CA VAL A 284 11.22 19.44 16.40
C VAL A 284 11.47 20.53 15.36
N GLY A 285 10.40 21.07 14.77
CA GLY A 285 10.49 22.17 13.80
C GLY A 285 11.15 23.42 14.40
N PHE A 286 10.78 23.77 15.65
CA PHE A 286 11.41 24.86 16.38
C PHE A 286 12.89 24.59 16.66
N ALA A 287 13.26 23.37 17.08
CA ALA A 287 14.65 23.00 17.32
C ALA A 287 15.51 23.06 16.04
N LEU A 288 14.98 22.60 14.90
CA LEU A 288 15.64 22.69 13.61
C LEU A 288 15.80 24.14 13.14
N TRP A 289 14.76 24.96 13.29
CA TRP A 289 14.84 26.39 12.98
C TRP A 289 15.88 27.10 13.84
N TRP A 290 15.91 26.80 15.14
CA TRP A 290 16.90 27.33 16.08
C TRP A 290 18.32 26.95 15.67
N LEU A 291 18.56 25.68 15.32
CA LEU A 291 19.86 25.20 14.84
C LEU A 291 20.27 25.90 13.54
N TYR A 292 19.36 26.01 12.56
CA TYR A 292 19.61 26.72 11.31
C TYR A 292 19.96 28.20 11.55
N ALA A 293 19.22 28.88 12.44
CA ALA A 293 19.52 30.25 12.81
C ALA A 293 20.92 30.39 13.44
N ARG A 294 21.32 29.46 14.31
CA ARG A 294 22.67 29.40 14.91
C ARG A 294 23.76 29.22 13.85
N ILE A 295 23.57 28.31 12.90
CA ILE A 295 24.51 28.06 11.80
C ILE A 295 24.64 29.31 10.90
N MET A 296 23.53 29.96 10.56
CA MET A 296 23.53 31.18 9.76
C MET A 296 24.21 32.36 10.47
N LEU A 297 24.05 32.48 11.80
CA LEU A 297 24.75 33.46 12.62
C LEU A 297 26.25 33.18 12.72
N LEU A 298 26.67 31.91 12.77
CA LEU A 298 28.08 31.53 12.71
C LEU A 298 28.69 31.87 11.34
N GLY A 299 27.96 31.59 10.25
CA GLY A 299 28.37 31.93 8.89
C GLY A 299 28.43 33.44 8.61
N SER A 300 27.57 34.25 9.26
CA SER A 300 27.63 35.71 9.17
C SER A 300 28.84 36.27 9.93
N LYS A 301 29.16 35.73 11.11
CA LYS A 301 30.38 36.06 11.86
C LYS A 301 31.65 35.69 11.09
N TYR A 302 31.67 34.55 10.38
CA TYR A 302 32.78 34.15 9.53
C TYR A 302 32.98 35.09 8.32
N ARG A 303 31.88 35.47 7.63
CA ARG A 303 31.93 36.45 6.53
C ARG A 303 32.37 37.84 6.99
N TYR A 304 31.96 38.27 8.18
CA TYR A 304 32.38 39.56 8.75
C TYR A 304 33.87 39.57 9.16
N ARG A 305 34.45 38.41 9.51
CA ARG A 305 35.86 38.29 9.90
C ARG A 305 36.81 38.35 8.69
N TYR A 306 36.36 37.93 7.50
CA TYR A 306 37.14 38.03 6.25
C TYR A 306 36.96 39.35 5.48
N SER A 307 35.96 40.17 5.81
CA SER A 307 35.81 41.52 5.21
C SER A 307 36.66 42.60 5.90
N LYS A 308 37.40 42.24 6.97
CA LYS A 308 38.34 43.14 7.68
C LYS A 308 39.79 42.70 7.48
N ILE A 309 40.27 42.68 6.24
CA ILE A 309 41.69 42.88 5.98
C ILE A 309 41.83 44.36 5.58
N PRO A 310 42.43 45.22 6.41
CA PRO A 310 42.60 46.63 6.06
C PRO A 310 43.70 46.75 5.01
N SER A 311 43.35 47.27 3.83
CA SER A 311 44.31 47.79 2.87
C SER A 311 44.96 49.05 3.44
N PHE A 312 46.07 48.90 4.14
CA PHE A 312 46.96 50.00 4.49
C PHE A 312 47.90 50.27 3.31
N VAL A 313 47.60 51.31 2.52
CA VAL A 313 48.64 52.12 1.86
C VAL A 313 48.18 53.58 1.91
N SER A 314 48.96 54.38 2.62
CA SER A 314 48.93 55.84 2.66
C SER A 314 49.87 56.39 1.57
N ALA A 315 49.45 57.43 0.84
CA ALA A 315 50.27 58.61 0.53
C ALA A 315 49.52 59.63 -0.37
N SER A 316 49.15 60.75 0.24
CA SER A 316 49.26 62.16 -0.22
C SER A 316 49.06 62.60 -1.69
N ARG A 317 48.12 63.56 -1.83
CA ARG A 317 48.22 64.88 -2.51
C ARG A 317 48.57 64.93 -4.02
N LEU A 318 47.68 65.44 -4.88
CA LEU A 318 47.60 66.84 -5.40
C LEU A 318 46.58 66.97 -6.57
N SER A 319 45.95 68.16 -6.66
CA SER A 319 45.39 68.89 -7.83
C SER A 319 44.32 68.26 -8.78
N SER A 320 43.18 68.97 -8.88
CA SER A 320 42.16 68.97 -9.95
C SER A 320 42.71 69.39 -11.33
N PRO A 321 41.90 69.57 -12.43
CA PRO A 321 40.51 69.17 -12.73
C PRO A 321 40.35 68.50 -14.14
N THR A 322 39.19 67.91 -14.45
CA THR A 322 38.37 68.22 -15.67
C THR A 322 37.32 67.17 -16.04
N ARG A 323 36.16 67.70 -16.43
CA ARG A 323 35.14 67.20 -17.41
C ARG A 323 34.32 65.93 -17.14
N MET A 324 33.05 66.21 -16.83
CA MET A 324 31.84 65.77 -17.55
C MET A 324 31.70 64.30 -17.98
N GLY A 325 30.86 63.58 -17.21
CA GLY A 325 29.54 63.13 -17.68
C GLY A 325 29.46 61.98 -18.69
N ARG A 326 28.98 60.82 -18.23
CA ARG A 326 27.73 60.25 -18.75
C ARG A 326 27.17 59.11 -17.90
N ARG A 327 25.85 59.16 -17.77
CA ARG A 327 24.93 58.21 -17.16
C ARG A 327 24.65 57.10 -18.19
N MET A 328 24.49 55.86 -17.70
CA MET A 328 23.51 54.82 -18.10
C MET A 328 24.07 53.42 -18.35
N MET A 329 23.62 52.55 -17.44
CA MET A 329 23.24 51.14 -17.48
C MET A 329 23.94 50.08 -18.38
N PRO A 330 24.00 48.83 -17.87
CA PRO A 330 24.69 47.71 -18.49
C PRO A 330 23.75 46.89 -19.38
N THR A 331 24.29 46.14 -20.34
CA THR A 331 23.80 44.79 -20.65
C THR A 331 24.76 44.04 -21.59
N LEU A 332 25.08 42.83 -21.14
CA LEU A 332 25.27 41.57 -21.87
C LEU A 332 26.40 41.38 -22.92
N LEU A 333 27.06 40.23 -22.72
CA LEU A 333 27.69 39.36 -23.72
C LEU A 333 28.99 39.86 -24.35
N ARG A 334 30.10 39.66 -23.64
CA ARG A 334 31.43 39.62 -24.27
C ARG A 334 31.81 38.17 -24.58
N ARG A 335 31.67 37.82 -25.87
CA ARG A 335 32.40 36.72 -26.53
C ARG A 335 33.88 36.78 -26.16
N VAL A 336 34.44 35.65 -25.74
CA VAL A 336 35.88 35.43 -25.70
C VAL A 336 36.30 35.09 -27.14
N SER A 337 37.16 35.95 -27.69
CA SER A 337 37.91 35.73 -28.93
C SER A 337 39.38 35.82 -28.54
N PHE A 338 40.13 34.72 -28.69
CA PHE A 338 41.58 34.72 -28.63
C PHE A 338 42.10 34.60 -30.07
N LYS A 339 42.68 35.71 -30.54
CA LYS A 339 43.82 35.80 -31.47
C LYS A 339 45.05 35.35 -30.66
N GLU A 340 46.15 34.83 -31.15
CA GLU A 340 46.80 34.65 -32.46
C GLU A 340 48.04 33.78 -32.10
N ASP A 341 48.56 32.97 -33.02
CA ASP A 341 50.00 33.03 -33.34
C ASP A 341 50.30 32.09 -34.51
N GLU A 342 51.09 32.65 -35.40
CA GLU A 342 51.52 32.22 -36.73
C GLU A 342 52.46 31.01 -36.66
N GLU A 343 52.41 30.12 -37.66
CA GLU A 343 53.43 30.08 -38.72
C GLU A 343 53.22 28.90 -39.70
N ALA A 344 53.20 29.28 -40.98
CA ALA A 344 53.79 28.64 -42.16
C ALA A 344 53.47 27.18 -42.56
N ALA A 345 52.99 27.09 -43.82
CA ALA A 345 53.32 26.13 -44.88
C ALA A 345 52.33 24.99 -45.20
N GLY A 346 51.79 25.05 -46.43
CA GLY A 346 51.60 23.86 -47.28
C GLY A 346 50.19 23.28 -47.42
N VAL A 347 49.46 23.77 -48.43
CA VAL A 347 48.65 23.03 -49.45
C VAL A 347 48.88 21.49 -49.41
N THR A 348 47.92 20.56 -49.33
CA THR A 348 46.70 20.31 -50.13
C THR A 348 45.90 19.13 -49.52
N GLU A 349 44.58 19.18 -49.67
CA GLU A 349 43.60 18.11 -49.97
C GLU A 349 43.68 16.66 -49.43
N THR A 350 42.47 16.26 -48.99
CA THR A 350 41.75 14.99 -49.21
C THR A 350 41.85 13.81 -48.24
N SER A 351 40.65 13.47 -47.79
CA SER A 351 40.02 12.13 -47.76
C SER A 351 39.82 11.46 -46.40
N TYR A 352 38.55 11.07 -46.24
CA TYR A 352 37.96 10.22 -45.24
C TYR A 352 38.67 8.86 -45.14
N GLU A 353 38.74 8.29 -43.93
CA GLU A 353 38.36 6.89 -43.74
C GLU A 353 38.02 6.56 -42.27
N LEU A 354 36.86 5.93 -42.12
CA LEU A 354 36.43 5.20 -40.92
C LEU A 354 37.32 3.96 -40.74
N TYR A 355 37.70 3.65 -39.50
CA TYR A 355 38.02 2.27 -39.13
C TYR A 355 37.44 1.89 -37.76
N SER A 356 36.67 0.81 -37.82
CA SER A 356 36.20 -0.05 -36.76
C SER A 356 37.32 -0.99 -36.30
N ARG A 357 37.41 -1.29 -34.99
CA ARG A 357 37.73 -2.60 -34.39
C ARG A 357 37.62 -2.51 -32.87
N ARG A 358 36.76 -3.31 -32.24
CA ARG A 358 37.07 -4.61 -31.58
C ARG A 358 38.13 -4.47 -30.50
N ASP A 359 37.74 -4.73 -29.25
CA ASP A 359 37.72 -6.09 -28.72
C ASP A 359 36.43 -6.35 -27.93
#